data_AF-A0A1L7WBD2-F1
#
_entry.id   AF-A0A1L7WBD2-F1
#
_cell.length_a   1.000
_cell.length_b   1.000
_cell.length_c   1.000
_cell.angle_alpha   90.00
_cell.angle_beta   90.00
_cell.angle_gamma   90.00
#
_symmetry.space_group_name_H-M   'P 1'
#
loop_
_entity.id
_entity.type
_entity.pdbx_description
1 polymer ?
#
loop_
_entity_poly.entity_id
_entity_poly.type
_entity_poly.pdbx_seq_one_letter_code
_entity_poly.pdbx_strand_id
1 'polypeptide(L)'
;MAAHILLDVRRNVSPIKDDERPICAQWLQSVDFLAPGKDQDIWVAIVQNWEEFLKTTKTKIKGSGASRRYVQGTAAKKREAIKGAFWERIDGLDGLSERWPVKARKIINQAAEGSDAGPFESLAAIWDLEKRRRYQSMWTGMICFLVWTTENDIDGLTNMGLQLDEELEEDIVDIGLAVAPDSDVFGDGEDPMDAIQGFLTKLITHDSATARNNPLLWWTSILVRSAISGDEEEDFISRGTISMNILPPDVDIRNRIEAICHYSKALILDKAFMGWRTGRPEREVLAEEIAQDLNKVDNEWLNKYGGKRPDDRLDSRTCESRAWKMVLKHLEQEGYLWLGQKEKTTMGEIRRLLTSLRRVSD
;
A
#
# COMPACT_ATOMS: atom_id res chain seq x y z
N MET A 1 -10.21 28.40 -12.23
CA MET A 1 -10.21 28.26 -10.76
C MET A 1 -10.01 26.79 -10.47
N ALA A 2 -8.90 26.30 -9.94
CA ALA A 2 -8.24 26.74 -8.72
C ALA A 2 -6.71 26.68 -8.85
N ALA A 3 -6.07 27.83 -8.63
CA ALA A 3 -4.63 28.01 -8.55
C ALA A 3 -4.18 28.20 -7.09
N HIS A 4 -4.76 27.44 -6.14
CA HIS A 4 -4.52 27.67 -4.71
C HIS A 4 -4.25 26.42 -3.85
N ILE A 5 -3.88 25.28 -4.43
CA ILE A 5 -3.43 24.12 -3.62
C ILE A 5 -1.90 24.05 -3.69
N LEU A 6 -1.19 24.97 -3.03
CA LEU A 6 0.27 24.82 -2.86
C LEU A 6 0.83 25.40 -1.55
N LEU A 7 0.01 25.95 -0.65
CA LEU A 7 0.50 26.54 0.60
C LEU A 7 -0.56 26.42 1.70
N ASP A 8 -0.77 25.21 2.22
CA ASP A 8 -1.17 25.02 3.63
C ASP A 8 -1.10 23.53 4.05
N VAL A 9 0.05 22.88 3.83
CA VAL A 9 0.28 21.59 4.48
C VAL A 9 0.59 21.90 5.94
N ARG A 10 -0.41 21.70 6.82
CA ARG A 10 -0.29 21.95 8.26
C ARG A 10 0.96 21.26 8.80
N ARG A 11 1.97 22.05 9.16
CA ARG A 11 3.19 21.62 9.87
C ARG A 11 2.93 21.11 11.30
N ASN A 12 1.68 20.78 11.65
CA ASN A 12 1.23 20.59 13.04
C ASN A 12 0.90 19.13 13.40
N VAL A 13 1.03 18.18 12.47
CA VAL A 13 0.84 16.75 12.80
C VAL A 13 2.22 16.18 13.13
N SER A 14 2.40 15.77 14.37
CA SER A 14 3.63 15.07 14.78
C SER A 14 3.72 13.74 14.02
N PRO A 15 4.90 13.36 13.49
CA PRO A 15 5.08 12.08 12.79
C PRO A 15 4.80 10.89 13.72
N ILE A 16 4.98 11.08 15.02
CA ILE A 16 4.73 10.08 16.06
C ILE A 16 4.38 10.79 17.37
N LYS A 17 3.54 10.18 18.20
CA LYS A 17 3.32 10.64 19.57
C LYS A 17 4.41 10.12 20.51
N ASP A 18 4.62 10.78 21.64
CA ASP A 18 5.72 10.41 22.55
C ASP A 18 5.54 9.03 23.21
N ASP A 19 4.31 8.62 23.46
CA ASP A 19 3.91 7.29 23.95
C ASP A 19 4.05 6.18 22.90
N GLU A 20 3.99 6.52 21.61
CA GLU A 20 4.20 5.59 20.49
C GLU A 20 5.69 5.30 20.23
N ARG A 21 6.61 6.23 20.60
CA ARG A 21 8.05 6.09 20.33
C ARG A 21 8.66 4.79 20.91
N PRO A 22 8.44 4.42 22.19
CA PRO A 22 8.99 3.19 22.76
C PRO A 22 8.49 1.94 22.05
N ILE A 23 7.23 1.93 21.61
CA ILE A 23 6.61 0.81 20.88
C ILE A 23 7.30 0.62 19.54
N CYS A 24 7.47 1.71 18.78
CA CYS A 24 8.17 1.70 17.51
C CYS A 24 9.63 1.23 17.66
N ALA A 25 10.35 1.73 18.67
CA ALA A 25 11.73 1.32 18.94
C ALA A 25 11.83 -0.16 19.31
N GLN A 26 10.93 -0.66 20.16
CA GLN A 26 10.87 -2.08 20.53
C GLN A 26 10.52 -2.97 19.33
N TRP A 27 9.61 -2.51 18.47
CA TRP A 27 9.24 -3.26 17.28
C TRP A 27 10.41 -3.38 16.29
N LEU A 28 11.16 -2.30 16.04
CA LEU A 28 12.39 -2.35 15.22
C LEU A 28 13.44 -3.31 15.79
N GLN A 29 13.58 -3.38 17.11
CA GLN A 29 14.43 -4.38 17.76
C GLN A 29 13.91 -5.81 17.52
N SER A 30 12.59 -6.02 17.53
CA SER A 30 11.99 -7.35 17.34
C SER A 30 12.10 -7.88 15.91
N VAL A 31 12.07 -6.99 14.91
CA VAL A 31 12.28 -7.36 13.49
C VAL A 31 13.78 -7.37 13.11
N ASP A 32 14.66 -7.03 14.06
CA ASP A 32 16.12 -6.97 13.95
C ASP A 32 16.63 -6.19 12.72
N PHE A 33 16.03 -5.01 12.49
CA PHE A 33 16.42 -4.13 11.40
C PHE A 33 16.15 -2.67 11.74
N LEU A 34 17.13 -1.80 11.49
CA LEU A 34 17.06 -0.35 11.72
C LEU A 34 16.72 0.04 13.18
N ALA A 35 17.00 -0.85 14.14
CA ALA A 35 16.82 -0.53 15.55
C ALA A 35 17.70 0.67 15.95
N PRO A 36 17.23 1.58 16.83
CA PRO A 36 18.04 2.72 17.27
C PRO A 36 19.43 2.29 17.77
N GLY A 37 20.48 2.85 17.17
CA GLY A 37 21.88 2.53 17.49
C GLY A 37 22.46 1.31 16.76
N LYS A 38 21.68 0.64 15.89
CA LYS A 38 22.14 -0.38 14.94
C LYS A 38 21.95 0.10 13.49
N ASP A 39 22.58 -0.60 12.54
CA ASP A 39 22.38 -0.42 11.09
C ASP A 39 22.53 1.04 10.62
N GLN A 40 23.44 1.81 11.25
CA GLN A 40 23.50 3.26 11.03
C GLN A 40 24.08 3.61 9.65
N ASP A 41 25.01 2.81 9.16
CA ASP A 41 25.51 2.85 7.78
C ASP A 41 24.41 2.57 6.76
N ILE A 42 23.61 1.52 7.00
CA ILE A 42 22.42 1.19 6.20
C ILE A 42 21.42 2.35 6.22
N TRP A 43 21.14 2.92 7.40
CA TRP A 43 20.24 4.07 7.53
C TRP A 43 20.72 5.29 6.74
N VAL A 44 22.03 5.60 6.81
CA VAL A 44 22.63 6.69 6.02
C VAL A 44 22.48 6.43 4.52
N ALA A 45 22.72 5.20 4.06
CA ALA A 45 22.55 4.82 2.65
C ALA A 45 21.08 5.00 2.19
N ILE A 46 20.11 4.62 3.04
CA ILE A 46 18.68 4.81 2.78
C ILE A 46 18.34 6.29 2.62
N VAL A 47 18.78 7.13 3.56
CA VAL A 47 18.49 8.57 3.54
C VAL A 47 19.10 9.21 2.29
N GLN A 48 20.36 8.91 1.96
CA GLN A 48 21.03 9.46 0.79
C GLN A 48 20.35 9.07 -0.53
N ASN A 49 19.99 7.80 -0.69
CA ASN A 49 19.28 7.32 -1.88
C ASN A 49 17.89 7.92 -1.98
N TRP A 50 17.17 8.03 -0.87
CA TRP A 50 15.85 8.65 -0.83
C TRP A 50 15.90 10.13 -1.25
N GLU A 51 16.90 10.88 -0.77
CA GLU A 51 17.10 12.26 -1.21
C GLU A 51 17.37 12.37 -2.70
N GLU A 52 18.23 11.51 -3.24
CA GLU A 52 18.58 11.51 -4.66
C GLU A 52 17.38 11.14 -5.53
N PHE A 53 16.61 10.12 -5.11
CA PHE A 53 15.31 9.79 -5.69
C PHE A 53 14.37 11.01 -5.74
N LEU A 54 14.21 11.73 -4.63
CA LEU A 54 13.35 12.92 -4.58
C LEU A 54 13.87 14.07 -5.45
N LYS A 55 15.20 14.28 -5.51
CA LYS A 55 15.84 15.30 -6.35
C LYS A 55 15.62 14.99 -7.84
N THR A 56 15.80 13.74 -8.23
CA THR A 56 15.76 13.28 -9.62
C THR A 56 14.33 13.11 -10.16
N THR A 57 13.38 12.68 -9.31
CA THR A 57 11.96 12.54 -9.70
C THR A 57 11.14 13.83 -9.55
N LYS A 58 11.77 14.95 -9.18
CA LYS A 58 11.10 16.23 -9.04
C LYS A 58 10.59 16.77 -10.38
N THR A 59 9.32 17.19 -10.40
CA THR A 59 8.79 17.98 -11.52
C THR A 59 9.38 19.40 -11.47
N LYS A 60 10.11 19.80 -12.51
CA LYS A 60 10.72 21.14 -12.59
C LYS A 60 9.69 22.14 -13.09
N ILE A 61 9.53 23.23 -12.35
CA ILE A 61 8.69 24.36 -12.78
C ILE A 61 9.60 25.39 -13.44
N LYS A 62 9.39 25.67 -14.73
CA LYS A 62 10.11 26.73 -15.47
C LYS A 62 9.18 27.93 -15.75
N GLY A 63 9.71 29.14 -15.68
CA GLY A 63 8.98 30.39 -15.93
C GLY A 63 8.28 30.97 -14.69
N SER A 64 7.79 32.20 -14.80
CA SER A 64 7.09 32.94 -13.75
C SER A 64 5.69 33.38 -14.22
N GLY A 65 4.76 33.53 -13.27
CA GLY A 65 3.39 33.99 -13.55
C GLY A 65 2.64 33.10 -14.55
N ALA A 66 2.04 33.70 -15.56
CA ALA A 66 1.26 33.01 -16.61
C ALA A 66 2.11 32.12 -17.54
N SER A 67 3.45 32.24 -17.52
CA SER A 67 4.37 31.46 -18.36
C SER A 67 4.91 30.20 -17.67
N ARG A 68 4.30 29.82 -16.53
CA ARG A 68 4.72 28.65 -15.75
C ARG A 68 4.47 27.37 -16.56
N ARG A 69 5.56 26.67 -16.92
CA ARG A 69 5.53 25.36 -17.58
C ARG A 69 6.07 24.29 -16.65
N TYR A 70 5.37 23.19 -16.56
CA TYR A 70 5.84 21.98 -15.86
C TYR A 70 6.67 21.17 -16.85
N VAL A 71 7.94 20.93 -16.50
CA VAL A 71 8.86 20.11 -17.28
C VAL A 71 9.22 18.90 -16.42
N GLN A 72 8.81 17.73 -16.87
CA GLN A 72 9.13 16.46 -16.23
C GLN A 72 10.27 15.78 -16.98
N GLY A 73 11.33 15.43 -16.26
CA GLY A 73 12.34 14.48 -16.75
C GLY A 73 11.78 13.06 -16.80
N THR A 74 12.52 12.13 -17.42
CA THR A 74 12.09 10.74 -17.57
C THR A 74 11.73 10.08 -16.23
N ALA A 75 12.56 10.25 -15.20
CA ALA A 75 12.30 9.69 -13.86
C ALA A 75 11.02 10.27 -13.21
N ALA A 76 10.74 11.57 -13.40
CA ALA A 76 9.51 12.19 -12.91
C ALA A 76 8.26 11.69 -13.65
N LYS A 77 8.36 11.47 -14.97
CA LYS A 77 7.27 10.87 -15.75
C LYS A 77 6.99 9.43 -15.32
N LYS A 78 8.06 8.63 -15.14
CA LYS A 78 7.96 7.23 -14.70
C LYS A 78 7.31 7.13 -13.32
N ARG A 79 7.73 7.97 -12.36
CA ARG A 79 7.07 8.09 -11.04
C ARG A 79 5.57 8.37 -11.17
N GLU A 80 5.16 9.31 -12.02
CA GLU A 80 3.74 9.62 -12.21
C GLU A 80 2.98 8.50 -12.92
N ALA A 81 3.61 7.76 -13.83
CA ALA A 81 3.02 6.59 -14.50
C ALA A 81 2.79 5.43 -13.52
N ILE A 82 3.79 5.08 -12.69
CA ILE A 82 3.64 4.09 -11.60
C ILE A 82 2.52 4.51 -10.66
N LYS A 83 2.53 5.79 -10.25
CA LYS A 83 1.49 6.33 -9.37
C LYS A 83 0.11 6.20 -9.99
N GLY A 84 -0.04 6.54 -11.27
CA GLY A 84 -1.29 6.41 -12.03
C GLY A 84 -1.79 4.97 -12.07
N ALA A 85 -0.95 4.03 -12.51
CA ALA A 85 -1.27 2.62 -12.60
C ALA A 85 -1.66 2.02 -11.25
N PHE A 86 -0.88 2.28 -10.19
CA PHE A 86 -1.25 1.85 -8.84
C PHE A 86 -2.59 2.43 -8.41
N TRP A 87 -2.79 3.75 -8.57
CA TRP A 87 -3.98 4.42 -8.08
C TRP A 87 -5.23 3.91 -8.78
N GLU A 88 -5.17 3.72 -10.10
CA GLU A 88 -6.27 3.15 -10.89
C GLU A 88 -6.61 1.73 -10.43
N ARG A 89 -5.60 0.86 -10.32
CA ARG A 89 -5.83 -0.52 -9.91
C ARG A 89 -6.40 -0.63 -8.50
N ILE A 90 -5.79 0.05 -7.55
CA ILE A 90 -6.18 -0.02 -6.14
C ILE A 90 -7.50 0.70 -5.87
N ASP A 91 -7.81 1.81 -6.54
CA ASP A 91 -9.14 2.44 -6.47
C ASP A 91 -10.22 1.45 -6.95
N GLY A 92 -9.93 0.72 -8.03
CA GLY A 92 -10.81 -0.33 -8.57
C GLY A 92 -11.06 -1.45 -7.56
N LEU A 93 -10.00 -2.06 -7.01
CA LEU A 93 -10.12 -3.13 -6.03
C LEU A 93 -10.81 -2.70 -4.73
N ASP A 94 -10.45 -1.53 -4.20
CA ASP A 94 -11.04 -0.99 -2.98
C ASP A 94 -12.53 -0.68 -3.20
N GLY A 95 -12.91 -0.14 -4.35
CA GLY A 95 -14.31 0.08 -4.72
C GLY A 95 -15.09 -1.22 -4.94
N LEU A 96 -14.47 -2.23 -5.55
CA LEU A 96 -15.08 -3.54 -5.74
C LEU A 96 -15.29 -4.29 -4.43
N SER A 97 -14.48 -4.00 -3.40
CA SER A 97 -14.65 -4.60 -2.07
C SER A 97 -16.05 -4.34 -1.49
N GLU A 98 -16.67 -3.19 -1.76
CA GLU A 98 -18.02 -2.84 -1.30
C GLU A 98 -19.13 -3.66 -1.98
N ARG A 99 -18.84 -4.29 -3.14
CA ARG A 99 -19.80 -5.23 -3.76
C ARG A 99 -19.89 -6.53 -2.98
N TRP A 100 -18.87 -6.87 -2.19
CA TRP A 100 -18.87 -8.12 -1.45
C TRP A 100 -19.95 -8.12 -0.36
N PRO A 101 -20.59 -9.28 -0.12
CA PRO A 101 -21.49 -9.44 1.00
C PRO A 101 -20.85 -9.04 2.33
N VAL A 102 -21.64 -8.46 3.23
CA VAL A 102 -21.23 -8.11 4.59
C VAL A 102 -20.51 -9.28 5.27
N LYS A 103 -21.00 -10.51 5.05
CA LYS A 103 -20.39 -11.75 5.58
C LYS A 103 -18.95 -11.94 5.09
N ALA A 104 -18.66 -11.71 3.81
CA ALA A 104 -17.31 -11.81 3.25
C ALA A 104 -16.40 -10.68 3.74
N ARG A 105 -16.89 -9.44 3.73
CA ARG A 105 -16.16 -8.27 4.26
C ARG A 105 -15.84 -8.43 5.74
N LYS A 106 -16.73 -9.06 6.50
CA LYS A 106 -16.49 -9.38 7.92
C LYS A 106 -15.44 -10.47 8.09
N ILE A 107 -15.47 -11.55 7.31
CA ILE A 107 -14.45 -12.61 7.34
C ILE A 107 -13.05 -12.02 7.13
N ILE A 108 -12.84 -11.23 6.08
CA ILE A 108 -11.51 -10.69 5.77
C ILE A 108 -11.02 -9.72 6.84
N ASN A 109 -11.92 -8.87 7.37
CA ASN A 109 -11.54 -7.91 8.41
C ASN A 109 -11.29 -8.61 9.75
N GLN A 110 -12.09 -9.62 10.12
CA GLN A 110 -11.88 -10.39 11.35
C GLN A 110 -10.58 -11.19 11.32
N ALA A 111 -10.20 -11.72 10.15
CA ALA A 111 -8.92 -12.39 10.01
C ALA A 111 -7.73 -11.44 10.29
N ALA A 112 -7.84 -10.18 9.88
CA ALA A 112 -6.80 -9.17 10.10
C ALA A 112 -6.84 -8.50 11.49
N GLU A 113 -8.05 -8.21 11.99
CA GLU A 113 -8.31 -7.32 13.13
C GLU A 113 -8.77 -8.06 14.39
N GLY A 114 -9.17 -9.32 14.29
CA GLY A 114 -9.70 -10.13 15.39
C GLY A 114 -11.22 -10.37 15.31
N SER A 115 -11.73 -11.26 16.16
CA SER A 115 -13.12 -11.75 16.09
C SER A 115 -14.19 -10.68 16.27
N ASP A 116 -13.88 -9.59 16.95
CA ASP A 116 -14.86 -8.52 17.25
C ASP A 116 -14.94 -7.47 16.14
N ALA A 117 -14.10 -7.58 15.10
CA ALA A 117 -14.07 -6.62 14.02
C ALA A 117 -15.38 -6.63 13.20
N GLY A 118 -15.82 -5.41 12.85
CA GLY A 118 -16.92 -5.20 11.91
C GLY A 118 -16.53 -5.59 10.48
N PRO A 119 -17.46 -5.43 9.51
CA PRO A 119 -17.17 -5.60 8.09
C PRO A 119 -16.03 -4.67 7.64
N PHE A 120 -15.20 -5.14 6.71
CA PHE A 120 -14.26 -4.27 6.00
C PHE A 120 -15.03 -3.14 5.31
N GLU A 121 -14.51 -1.93 5.43
CA GLU A 121 -15.06 -0.71 4.86
C GLU A 121 -14.04 -0.10 3.92
N SER A 122 -14.39 0.10 2.65
CA SER A 122 -13.46 0.70 1.68
C SER A 122 -13.26 2.18 1.94
N LEU A 123 -12.17 2.73 1.39
CA LEU A 123 -11.95 4.18 1.27
C LEU A 123 -12.34 4.69 -0.13
N ALA A 124 -13.11 3.90 -0.89
CA ALA A 124 -13.40 4.19 -2.28
C ALA A 124 -14.40 5.35 -2.49
N ALA A 125 -15.13 5.72 -1.43
CA ALA A 125 -16.12 6.77 -1.49
C ALA A 125 -15.48 8.15 -1.73
N ILE A 126 -16.18 9.02 -2.45
CA ILE A 126 -15.66 10.32 -2.89
C ILE A 126 -15.33 11.27 -1.74
N TRP A 127 -16.03 11.14 -0.61
CA TRP A 127 -15.72 11.92 0.59
C TRP A 127 -14.46 11.46 1.31
N ASP A 128 -13.97 10.24 1.04
CA ASP A 128 -12.71 9.71 1.57
C ASP A 128 -11.52 9.95 0.61
N LEU A 129 -11.73 10.60 -0.55
CA LEU A 129 -10.71 10.80 -1.58
C LEU A 129 -9.39 11.37 -1.03
N GLU A 130 -9.47 12.36 -0.16
CA GLU A 130 -8.27 13.00 0.42
C GLU A 130 -7.48 12.05 1.32
N LYS A 131 -8.17 11.24 2.12
CA LYS A 131 -7.58 10.20 2.96
C LYS A 131 -7.02 9.07 2.09
N ARG A 132 -7.77 8.66 1.06
CA ARG A 132 -7.38 7.62 0.10
C ARG A 132 -6.05 7.97 -0.57
N ARG A 133 -5.90 9.17 -1.14
CA ARG A 133 -4.65 9.59 -1.79
C ARG A 133 -3.46 9.64 -0.83
N ARG A 134 -3.69 10.08 0.42
CA ARG A 134 -2.65 10.01 1.46
C ARG A 134 -2.26 8.57 1.80
N TYR A 135 -3.22 7.67 1.93
CA TYR A 135 -2.94 6.27 2.25
C TYR A 135 -2.22 5.55 1.11
N GLN A 136 -2.62 5.77 -0.14
CA GLN A 136 -1.97 5.19 -1.32
C GLN A 136 -0.51 5.63 -1.46
N SER A 137 -0.19 6.83 -0.98
CA SER A 137 1.18 7.35 -1.05
C SER A 137 2.21 6.48 -0.33
N MET A 138 1.80 5.74 0.71
CA MET A 138 2.68 4.82 1.45
C MET A 138 3.21 3.72 0.55
N TRP A 139 2.36 3.19 -0.32
CA TRP A 139 2.70 2.14 -1.27
C TRP A 139 3.39 2.70 -2.51
N THR A 140 2.88 3.80 -3.08
CA THR A 140 3.52 4.39 -4.26
C THR A 140 4.91 4.93 -3.95
N GLY A 141 5.16 5.40 -2.71
CA GLY A 141 6.49 5.81 -2.28
C GLY A 141 7.47 4.64 -2.29
N MET A 142 7.06 3.49 -1.77
CA MET A 142 7.85 2.26 -1.82
C MET A 142 8.14 1.83 -3.26
N ILE A 143 7.10 1.62 -4.09
CA ILE A 143 7.28 1.10 -5.46
C ILE A 143 8.15 2.03 -6.29
N CYS A 144 7.87 3.34 -6.27
CA CYS A 144 8.67 4.31 -7.03
C CYS A 144 10.13 4.31 -6.58
N PHE A 145 10.39 4.13 -5.29
CA PHE A 145 11.74 4.14 -4.77
C PHE A 145 12.50 2.86 -5.15
N LEU A 146 11.86 1.69 -5.03
CA LEU A 146 12.43 0.41 -5.46
C LEU A 146 12.80 0.44 -6.94
N VAL A 147 11.85 0.79 -7.81
CA VAL A 147 12.07 0.88 -9.27
C VAL A 147 13.19 1.87 -9.59
N TRP A 148 13.18 3.05 -8.96
CA TRP A 148 14.21 4.04 -9.21
C TRP A 148 15.60 3.54 -8.77
N THR A 149 15.71 2.92 -7.59
CA THR A 149 17.00 2.41 -7.11
C THR A 149 17.52 1.31 -8.03
N THR A 150 16.70 0.31 -8.37
CA THR A 150 17.11 -0.79 -9.26
C THR A 150 17.63 -0.28 -10.61
N GLU A 151 17.06 0.81 -11.14
CA GLU A 151 17.50 1.40 -12.42
C GLU A 151 18.76 2.26 -12.33
N ASN A 152 19.09 2.79 -11.15
CA ASN A 152 20.16 3.81 -10.99
C ASN A 152 21.35 3.32 -10.18
N ASP A 153 21.21 2.28 -9.36
CA ASP A 153 22.26 1.68 -8.55
C ASP A 153 22.01 0.18 -8.40
N ILE A 154 22.80 -0.63 -9.11
CA ILE A 154 22.67 -2.10 -9.15
C ILE A 154 22.78 -2.70 -7.74
N ASP A 155 23.67 -2.17 -6.90
CA ASP A 155 23.87 -2.66 -5.54
C ASP A 155 23.08 -1.83 -4.52
N GLY A 156 22.28 -0.86 -4.96
CA GLY A 156 21.66 0.16 -4.11
C GLY A 156 20.72 -0.43 -3.07
N LEU A 157 19.85 -1.35 -3.47
CA LEU A 157 18.93 -2.03 -2.53
C LEU A 157 19.70 -2.87 -1.50
N THR A 158 20.72 -3.61 -1.95
CA THR A 158 21.59 -4.43 -1.08
C THR A 158 22.37 -3.58 -0.09
N ASN A 159 22.92 -2.45 -0.53
CA ASN A 159 23.61 -1.47 0.31
C ASN A 159 22.66 -0.85 1.35
N MET A 160 21.38 -0.73 1.02
CA MET A 160 20.32 -0.32 1.93
C MET A 160 19.72 -1.48 2.76
N GLY A 161 20.37 -2.64 2.75
CA GLY A 161 20.03 -3.79 3.58
C GLY A 161 18.83 -4.61 3.10
N LEU A 162 18.37 -4.40 1.87
CA LEU A 162 17.32 -5.19 1.21
C LEU A 162 17.94 -6.15 0.19
N GLN A 163 17.87 -7.44 0.49
CA GLN A 163 18.30 -8.54 -0.37
C GLN A 163 17.06 -9.17 -0.98
N LEU A 164 16.89 -8.99 -2.29
CA LEU A 164 15.76 -9.56 -3.01
C LEU A 164 16.12 -10.96 -3.52
N ASP A 165 15.10 -11.79 -3.70
CA ASP A 165 15.24 -12.95 -4.55
C ASP A 165 15.10 -12.54 -6.02
N GLU A 166 15.54 -13.42 -6.92
CA GLU A 166 15.55 -13.17 -8.37
C GLU A 166 14.14 -12.83 -8.89
N GLU A 167 13.10 -13.47 -8.35
CA GLU A 167 11.72 -13.25 -8.76
C GLU A 167 11.23 -11.83 -8.39
N LEU A 168 11.54 -11.34 -7.20
CA LEU A 168 11.17 -9.97 -6.78
C LEU A 168 12.02 -8.90 -7.48
N GLU A 169 13.27 -9.21 -7.85
CA GLU A 169 14.08 -8.33 -8.69
C GLU A 169 13.47 -8.18 -10.10
N GLU A 170 13.10 -9.30 -10.72
CA GLU A 170 12.42 -9.33 -12.01
C GLU A 170 11.10 -8.54 -11.96
N ASP A 171 10.25 -8.76 -10.95
CA ASP A 171 8.99 -8.01 -10.79
C ASP A 171 9.21 -6.48 -10.74
N ILE A 172 10.26 -6.01 -10.05
CA ILE A 172 10.56 -4.56 -9.97
C ILE A 172 11.02 -4.02 -11.33
N VAL A 173 11.83 -4.78 -12.05
CA VAL A 173 12.28 -4.43 -13.41
C VAL A 173 11.08 -4.38 -14.36
N ASP A 174 10.19 -5.38 -14.29
CA ASP A 174 8.99 -5.46 -15.12
C ASP A 174 8.04 -4.29 -14.88
N ILE A 175 7.83 -3.88 -13.62
CA ILE A 175 7.07 -2.66 -13.31
C ILE A 175 7.74 -1.43 -13.97
N GLY A 176 9.06 -1.31 -13.87
CA GLY A 176 9.82 -0.19 -14.46
C GLY A 176 9.74 -0.12 -15.99
N LEU A 177 9.70 -1.29 -16.65
CA LEU A 177 9.55 -1.44 -18.10
C LEU A 177 8.10 -1.21 -18.56
N ALA A 178 7.11 -1.75 -17.85
CA ALA A 178 5.69 -1.66 -18.21
C ALA A 178 5.20 -0.19 -18.23
N VAL A 179 5.76 0.66 -17.36
CA VAL A 179 5.41 2.10 -17.29
C VAL A 179 6.33 3.01 -18.12
N ALA A 180 7.22 2.46 -18.93
CA ALA A 180 8.16 3.24 -19.73
C ALA A 180 7.42 4.00 -20.86
N PRO A 181 7.77 5.26 -21.16
CA PRO A 181 7.05 6.08 -22.17
C PRO A 181 7.06 5.52 -23.60
N ASP A 182 7.99 4.62 -23.91
CA ASP A 182 8.19 4.02 -25.23
C ASP A 182 7.79 2.52 -25.25
N SER A 183 7.01 2.05 -24.27
CA SER A 183 6.65 0.62 -24.13
C SER A 183 5.68 0.07 -25.19
N ASP A 184 5.20 0.91 -26.13
CA ASP A 184 4.41 0.49 -27.31
C ASP A 184 5.17 -0.47 -28.27
N VAL A 185 6.45 -0.79 -28.01
CA VAL A 185 7.32 -1.54 -28.94
C VAL A 185 7.18 -3.07 -28.83
N PHE A 186 6.59 -3.62 -27.77
CA PHE A 186 6.34 -5.08 -27.67
C PHE A 186 4.94 -5.36 -27.12
N GLY A 187 4.01 -5.70 -28.02
CA GLY A 187 2.60 -6.00 -27.74
C GLY A 187 2.32 -7.29 -26.94
N ASP A 188 3.24 -7.69 -26.07
CA ASP A 188 3.16 -8.82 -25.13
C ASP A 188 3.54 -8.40 -23.68
N GLY A 189 3.78 -7.10 -23.41
CA GLY A 189 4.10 -6.62 -22.07
C GLY A 189 2.92 -6.76 -21.10
N GLU A 190 3.19 -7.21 -19.87
CA GLU A 190 2.19 -7.27 -18.79
C GLU A 190 1.62 -5.87 -18.51
N ASP A 191 0.30 -5.77 -18.33
CA ASP A 191 -0.36 -4.52 -17.96
C ASP A 191 0.28 -3.99 -16.66
N PRO A 192 0.79 -2.74 -16.61
CA PRO A 192 1.45 -2.20 -15.42
C PRO A 192 0.59 -2.29 -14.16
N MET A 193 -0.74 -2.29 -14.30
CA MET A 193 -1.66 -2.49 -13.17
C MET A 193 -1.61 -3.92 -12.62
N ASP A 194 -1.57 -4.92 -13.49
CA ASP A 194 -1.49 -6.33 -13.11
C ASP A 194 -0.11 -6.68 -12.54
N ALA A 195 0.98 -6.18 -13.16
CA ALA A 195 2.34 -6.35 -12.64
C ALA A 195 2.49 -5.76 -11.22
N ILE A 196 1.99 -4.52 -11.01
CA ILE A 196 1.97 -3.90 -9.68
C ILE A 196 1.12 -4.72 -8.70
N GLN A 197 -0.08 -5.16 -9.08
CA GLN A 197 -0.90 -5.98 -8.19
C GLN A 197 -0.21 -7.30 -7.81
N GLY A 198 0.39 -7.99 -8.79
CA GLY A 198 1.10 -9.25 -8.62
C GLY A 198 2.24 -9.09 -7.61
N PHE A 199 3.12 -8.12 -7.85
CA PHE A 199 4.22 -7.76 -6.95
C PHE A 199 3.72 -7.51 -5.52
N LEU A 200 2.75 -6.61 -5.34
CA LEU A 200 2.23 -6.27 -4.02
C LEU A 200 1.61 -7.47 -3.29
N THR A 201 0.92 -8.33 -4.04
CA THR A 201 0.33 -9.56 -3.50
C THR A 201 1.42 -10.49 -2.99
N LYS A 202 2.51 -10.70 -3.76
CA LYS A 202 3.66 -11.50 -3.33
C LYS A 202 4.28 -10.95 -2.05
N LEU A 203 4.45 -9.62 -1.93
CA LEU A 203 4.98 -9.00 -0.71
C LEU A 203 4.14 -9.31 0.53
N ILE A 204 2.81 -9.27 0.39
CA ILE A 204 1.86 -9.56 1.48
C ILE A 204 1.87 -11.05 1.82
N THR A 205 1.98 -11.93 0.83
CA THR A 205 1.90 -13.39 0.99
C THR A 205 3.26 -14.07 1.11
N HIS A 206 4.32 -13.33 1.44
CA HIS A 206 5.65 -13.88 1.66
C HIS A 206 5.70 -14.58 3.04
N ASP A 207 6.02 -15.88 3.04
CA ASP A 207 6.27 -16.64 4.25
C ASP A 207 7.73 -16.48 4.71
N SER A 208 7.99 -16.61 6.01
CA SER A 208 9.34 -16.41 6.56
C SER A 208 9.95 -15.02 6.24
N ALA A 209 9.10 -14.01 6.06
CA ALA A 209 9.51 -12.66 5.73
C ALA A 209 10.31 -12.01 6.86
N THR A 210 11.38 -11.32 6.48
CA THR A 210 12.21 -10.46 7.33
C THR A 210 12.30 -9.08 6.70
N ALA A 211 12.67 -8.07 7.48
CA ALA A 211 12.87 -6.73 6.94
C ALA A 211 14.05 -6.64 5.96
N ARG A 212 14.87 -7.69 5.84
CA ARG A 212 15.99 -7.74 4.89
C ARG A 212 15.66 -8.45 3.58
N ASN A 213 14.55 -9.19 3.47
CA ASN A 213 14.17 -9.90 2.25
C ASN A 213 12.75 -9.63 1.76
N ASN A 214 11.97 -8.83 2.48
CA ASN A 214 10.64 -8.44 2.08
C ASN A 214 10.54 -6.91 1.95
N PRO A 215 10.38 -6.37 0.73
CA PRO A 215 10.27 -4.93 0.49
C PRO A 215 9.22 -4.20 1.34
N LEU A 216 8.07 -4.83 1.63
CA LEU A 216 7.00 -4.19 2.41
C LEU A 216 7.38 -4.08 3.89
N LEU A 217 8.01 -5.11 4.46
CA LEU A 217 8.50 -5.07 5.85
C LEU A 217 9.73 -4.16 5.99
N TRP A 218 10.62 -4.16 5.00
CA TRP A 218 11.75 -3.24 4.89
C TRP A 218 11.26 -1.78 4.87
N TRP A 219 10.32 -1.47 3.98
CA TRP A 219 9.73 -0.13 3.87
C TRP A 219 9.01 0.30 5.13
N THR A 220 8.25 -0.60 5.75
CA THR A 220 7.61 -0.32 7.05
C THR A 220 8.63 0.04 8.11
N SER A 221 9.77 -0.67 8.14
CA SER A 221 10.86 -0.38 9.07
C SER A 221 11.49 0.99 8.84
N ILE A 222 11.63 1.42 7.58
CA ILE A 222 12.09 2.77 7.23
C ILE A 222 11.12 3.84 7.74
N LEU A 223 9.81 3.65 7.51
CA LEU A 223 8.79 4.59 7.99
C LEU A 223 8.83 4.72 9.52
N VAL A 224 8.95 3.60 10.23
CA VAL A 224 9.03 3.57 11.70
C VAL A 224 10.31 4.22 12.20
N ARG A 225 11.47 3.88 11.62
CA ARG A 225 12.77 4.46 11.97
C ARG A 225 12.77 5.98 11.76
N SER A 226 12.28 6.43 10.60
CA SER A 226 12.13 7.86 10.29
C SER A 226 11.31 8.59 11.35
N ALA A 227 10.16 8.03 11.73
CA ALA A 227 9.27 8.67 12.69
C ALA A 227 9.91 8.84 14.09
N ILE A 228 10.72 7.87 14.54
CA ILE A 228 11.37 7.95 15.86
C ILE A 228 12.69 8.72 15.90
N SER A 229 13.34 8.98 14.75
CA SER A 229 14.67 9.61 14.69
C SER A 229 14.73 11.03 15.26
N GLY A 230 13.59 11.67 15.52
CA GLY A 230 13.48 12.78 16.48
C GLY A 230 14.04 14.13 16.02
N ASP A 231 15.02 14.16 15.12
CA ASP A 231 15.52 15.41 14.56
C ASP A 231 14.54 15.96 13.52
N GLU A 232 14.01 17.16 13.77
CA GLU A 232 13.13 17.84 12.81
C GLU A 232 13.86 18.17 11.50
N GLU A 233 15.19 18.29 11.58
CA GLU A 233 16.06 18.46 10.43
C GLU A 233 16.38 17.12 9.73
N GLU A 234 16.41 15.98 10.42
CA GLU A 234 16.76 14.66 9.86
C GLU A 234 15.57 13.76 9.48
N ASP A 235 14.34 14.14 9.82
CA ASP A 235 13.13 13.40 9.45
C ASP A 235 12.71 13.65 7.98
N PHE A 236 13.62 13.32 7.05
CA PHE A 236 13.49 13.59 5.62
C PHE A 236 12.45 12.72 4.92
N ILE A 237 12.24 11.49 5.40
CA ILE A 237 11.28 10.56 4.81
C ILE A 237 9.87 10.85 5.31
N SER A 238 9.68 11.09 6.63
CA SER A 238 8.34 11.31 7.19
C SER A 238 7.87 12.77 7.18
N ARG A 239 8.76 13.75 7.39
CA ARG A 239 8.39 15.18 7.41
C ARG A 239 8.76 15.94 6.15
N GLY A 240 9.66 15.42 5.32
CA GLY A 240 9.91 15.91 3.96
C GLY A 240 10.13 17.42 3.88
N THR A 241 11.30 17.92 4.30
CA THR A 241 11.74 19.29 4.01
C THR A 241 11.92 19.56 2.51
N ILE A 242 11.94 18.50 1.69
CA ILE A 242 11.99 18.57 0.24
C ILE A 242 10.58 18.80 -0.32
N SER A 243 10.38 19.91 -1.04
CA SER A 243 9.10 20.43 -1.54
C SER A 243 8.30 19.54 -2.51
N MET A 244 8.64 18.26 -2.70
CA MET A 244 7.92 17.27 -3.52
C MET A 244 8.05 15.83 -3.00
N ASN A 245 8.20 15.66 -1.67
CA ASN A 245 8.09 14.34 -1.06
C ASN A 245 6.78 13.66 -1.49
N ILE A 246 6.87 12.40 -1.93
CA ILE A 246 5.68 11.61 -2.29
C ILE A 246 4.86 11.27 -1.05
N LEU A 247 5.51 11.19 0.11
CA LEU A 247 4.86 10.92 1.38
C LEU A 247 4.31 12.23 1.98
N PRO A 248 3.02 12.26 2.34
CA PRO A 248 2.39 13.39 2.98
C PRO A 248 2.93 13.55 4.40
N PRO A 249 3.35 14.76 4.80
CA PRO A 249 3.89 14.99 6.13
C PRO A 249 2.79 15.07 7.21
N ASP A 250 1.51 15.15 6.83
CA ASP A 250 0.36 15.26 7.74
C ASP A 250 -0.26 13.90 8.10
N VAL A 251 0.50 12.81 7.93
CA VAL A 251 0.09 11.43 8.30
C VAL A 251 1.04 10.87 9.35
N ASP A 252 0.51 10.67 10.56
CA ASP A 252 1.23 10.05 11.68
C ASP A 252 1.57 8.57 11.39
N ILE A 253 2.57 8.02 12.08
CA ILE A 253 3.06 6.66 11.83
C ILE A 253 1.94 5.62 11.93
N ARG A 254 1.03 5.75 12.90
CA ARG A 254 -0.12 4.87 13.06
C ARG A 254 -0.99 4.85 11.81
N ASN A 255 -1.35 6.00 11.25
CA ASN A 255 -2.13 6.08 10.01
C ASN A 255 -1.35 5.56 8.79
N ARG A 256 -0.01 5.66 8.77
CA ARG A 256 0.81 5.04 7.72
C ARG A 256 0.72 3.52 7.77
N ILE A 257 0.79 2.93 8.97
CA ILE A 257 0.66 1.48 9.15
C ILE A 257 -0.79 1.02 8.87
N GLU A 258 -1.78 1.81 9.28
CA GLU A 258 -3.20 1.60 8.96
C GLU A 258 -3.42 1.55 7.44
N ALA A 259 -2.79 2.46 6.68
CA ALA A 259 -2.87 2.50 5.22
C ALA A 259 -2.32 1.23 4.55
N ILE A 260 -1.20 0.69 5.07
CA ILE A 260 -0.65 -0.58 4.61
C ILE A 260 -1.66 -1.70 4.88
N CYS A 261 -2.14 -1.82 6.12
CA CYS A 261 -3.11 -2.85 6.48
C CYS A 261 -4.43 -2.76 5.69
N HIS A 262 -4.90 -1.55 5.38
CA HIS A 262 -6.13 -1.31 4.62
C HIS A 262 -6.05 -1.93 3.22
N TYR A 263 -5.05 -1.55 2.42
CA TYR A 263 -4.96 -2.04 1.04
C TYR A 263 -4.54 -3.51 0.96
N SER A 264 -3.83 -4.04 1.97
CA SER A 264 -3.59 -5.48 2.06
C SER A 264 -4.90 -6.28 2.16
N LYS A 265 -5.93 -5.78 2.85
CA LYS A 265 -7.25 -6.42 2.90
C LYS A 265 -7.92 -6.46 1.51
N ALA A 266 -7.88 -5.35 0.77
CA ALA A 266 -8.43 -5.29 -0.59
C ALA A 266 -7.69 -6.23 -1.56
N LEU A 267 -6.35 -6.26 -1.49
CA LEU A 267 -5.52 -7.13 -2.31
C LEU A 267 -5.73 -8.62 -2.01
N ILE A 268 -5.80 -9.01 -0.73
CA ILE A 268 -6.04 -10.42 -0.36
C ILE A 268 -7.47 -10.85 -0.69
N LEU A 269 -8.45 -9.96 -0.60
CA LEU A 269 -9.82 -10.26 -1.04
C LEU A 269 -9.85 -10.63 -2.54
N ASP A 270 -9.17 -9.86 -3.37
CA ASP A 270 -9.05 -10.16 -4.80
C ASP A 270 -8.23 -11.44 -5.04
N LYS A 271 -7.03 -11.53 -4.47
CA LYS A 271 -6.17 -12.73 -4.58
C LYS A 271 -6.89 -14.01 -4.19
N ALA A 272 -7.62 -14.01 -3.06
CA ALA A 272 -8.35 -15.19 -2.62
C ALA A 272 -9.42 -15.61 -3.63
N PHE A 273 -10.14 -14.65 -4.22
CA PHE A 273 -11.14 -14.96 -5.25
C PHE A 273 -10.50 -15.48 -6.54
N MET A 274 -9.43 -14.82 -7.00
CA MET A 274 -8.70 -15.19 -8.21
C MET A 274 -8.04 -16.57 -8.06
N GLY A 275 -7.34 -16.82 -6.95
CA GLY A 275 -6.72 -18.12 -6.66
C GLY A 275 -7.75 -19.24 -6.43
N TRP A 276 -8.95 -18.91 -5.96
CA TRP A 276 -10.02 -19.89 -5.84
C TRP A 276 -10.55 -20.35 -7.19
N ARG A 277 -10.71 -19.43 -8.16
CA ARG A 277 -11.29 -19.73 -9.48
C ARG A 277 -10.30 -20.33 -10.47
N THR A 278 -9.07 -19.81 -10.55
CA THR A 278 -8.16 -20.08 -11.66
C THR A 278 -7.66 -21.53 -11.70
N GLY A 279 -7.67 -22.14 -12.89
CA GLY A 279 -7.11 -23.47 -13.13
C GLY A 279 -7.97 -24.62 -12.61
N ARG A 280 -9.25 -24.35 -12.29
CA ARG A 280 -10.20 -25.33 -11.74
C ARG A 280 -11.55 -25.19 -12.46
N PRO A 281 -11.81 -25.94 -13.55
CA PRO A 281 -12.98 -25.74 -14.40
C PRO A 281 -14.33 -25.73 -13.66
N GLU A 282 -14.51 -26.60 -12.67
CA GLU A 282 -15.73 -26.61 -11.86
C GLU A 282 -15.94 -25.32 -11.06
N ARG A 283 -14.86 -24.68 -10.62
CA ARG A 283 -14.93 -23.42 -9.85
C ARG A 283 -15.03 -22.20 -10.74
N GLU A 284 -14.57 -22.26 -11.98
CA GLU A 284 -14.78 -21.18 -12.95
C GLU A 284 -16.27 -20.99 -13.22
N VAL A 285 -17.03 -22.08 -13.40
CA VAL A 285 -18.49 -22.04 -13.52
C VAL A 285 -19.16 -21.48 -12.26
N LEU A 286 -18.71 -21.89 -11.07
CA LEU A 286 -19.23 -21.36 -9.80
C LEU A 286 -18.81 -19.90 -9.56
N ALA A 287 -17.69 -19.46 -10.11
CA ALA A 287 -17.23 -18.08 -10.03
C ALA A 287 -18.10 -17.15 -10.87
N GLU A 288 -18.68 -17.63 -11.98
CA GLU A 288 -19.66 -16.88 -12.75
C GLU A 288 -20.93 -16.57 -11.93
N GLU A 289 -21.44 -17.54 -11.15
CA GLU A 289 -22.56 -17.32 -10.21
C GLU A 289 -22.23 -16.19 -9.21
N ILE A 290 -21.04 -16.26 -8.59
CA ILE A 290 -20.58 -15.25 -7.64
C ILE A 290 -20.42 -13.88 -8.31
N ALA A 291 -19.80 -13.84 -9.49
CA ALA A 291 -19.58 -12.60 -10.23
C ALA A 291 -20.90 -11.95 -10.64
N GLN A 292 -21.89 -12.74 -11.08
CA GLN A 292 -23.24 -12.25 -11.37
C GLN A 292 -23.89 -11.64 -10.12
N ASP A 293 -23.77 -12.28 -8.96
CA ASP A 293 -24.32 -11.77 -7.71
C ASP A 293 -23.63 -10.50 -7.23
N LEU A 294 -22.30 -10.43 -7.33
CA LEU A 294 -21.52 -9.22 -7.01
C LEU A 294 -21.89 -8.06 -7.95
N ASN A 295 -22.08 -8.34 -9.23
CA ASN A 295 -22.40 -7.32 -10.24
C ASN A 295 -23.84 -6.77 -10.14
N LYS A 296 -24.72 -7.41 -9.38
CA LYS A 296 -26.05 -6.85 -9.06
C LYS A 296 -25.98 -5.71 -8.04
N VAL A 297 -24.87 -5.56 -7.32
CA VAL A 297 -24.71 -4.51 -6.31
C VAL A 297 -24.33 -3.20 -6.98
N ASP A 298 -25.18 -2.21 -6.78
CA ASP A 298 -24.93 -0.84 -7.21
C ASP A 298 -23.97 -0.12 -6.23
N ASN A 299 -22.83 0.32 -6.76
CA ASN A 299 -21.82 1.11 -6.04
C ASN A 299 -21.82 2.59 -6.45
N GLU A 300 -22.82 3.08 -7.18
CA GLU A 300 -22.93 4.50 -7.55
C GLU A 300 -22.87 5.44 -6.34
N TRP A 301 -23.31 4.96 -5.17
CA TRP A 301 -23.25 5.72 -3.92
C TRP A 301 -21.82 6.18 -3.57
N LEU A 302 -20.78 5.46 -4.00
CA LEU A 302 -19.38 5.84 -3.81
C LEU A 302 -19.08 7.20 -4.45
N ASN A 303 -19.78 7.56 -5.54
CA ASN A 303 -19.55 8.80 -6.28
C ASN A 303 -20.49 9.95 -5.88
N LYS A 304 -21.41 9.72 -4.92
CA LYS A 304 -22.40 10.73 -4.52
C LYS A 304 -21.84 11.65 -3.43
N TYR A 305 -21.61 12.92 -3.78
CA TYR A 305 -21.25 13.95 -2.81
C TYR A 305 -22.32 14.10 -1.73
N GLY A 306 -21.92 14.00 -0.45
CA GLY A 306 -22.85 14.04 0.69
C GLY A 306 -23.73 12.79 0.82
N GLY A 307 -23.43 11.73 0.08
CA GLY A 307 -24.05 10.42 0.25
C GLY A 307 -23.70 9.78 1.59
N LYS A 308 -24.36 8.66 1.89
CA LYS A 308 -24.05 7.82 3.04
C LYS A 308 -23.76 6.42 2.56
N ARG A 309 -22.82 5.75 3.24
CA ARG A 309 -22.62 4.31 3.06
C ARG A 309 -23.95 3.58 3.38
N PRO A 310 -24.41 2.64 2.54
CA PRO A 310 -25.55 1.80 2.86
C PRO A 310 -25.37 1.08 4.19
N ASP A 311 -26.46 0.91 4.96
CA ASP A 311 -26.41 0.18 6.23
C ASP A 311 -26.17 -1.31 5.95
N ASP A 312 -25.12 -1.88 6.53
CA ASP A 312 -24.77 -3.30 6.43
C ASP A 312 -25.92 -4.22 6.85
N ARG A 313 -26.83 -3.76 7.72
CA ARG A 313 -28.02 -4.53 8.14
C ARG A 313 -29.02 -4.77 7.01
N LEU A 314 -28.91 -4.01 5.92
CA LEU A 314 -29.78 -4.13 4.75
C LEU A 314 -29.25 -5.15 3.74
N ASP A 315 -28.04 -5.71 3.94
CA ASP A 315 -27.54 -6.78 3.08
C ASP A 315 -28.32 -8.07 3.30
N SER A 316 -29.26 -8.35 2.41
CA SER A 316 -30.12 -9.54 2.47
C SER A 316 -29.48 -10.81 1.92
N ARG A 317 -28.22 -10.76 1.46
CA ARG A 317 -27.56 -11.92 0.84
C ARG A 317 -27.16 -12.92 1.93
N THR A 318 -27.76 -14.09 1.86
CA THR A 318 -27.54 -15.18 2.84
C THR A 318 -26.22 -15.93 2.59
N CYS A 319 -25.70 -15.91 1.36
CA CYS A 319 -24.48 -16.62 0.93
C CYS A 319 -24.53 -18.13 1.23
N GLU A 320 -25.71 -18.75 1.06
CA GLU A 320 -25.95 -20.16 1.41
C GLU A 320 -25.75 -21.15 0.26
N SER A 321 -25.55 -20.67 -0.97
CA SER A 321 -25.27 -21.51 -2.13
C SER A 321 -23.94 -22.25 -1.97
N ARG A 322 -23.77 -23.35 -2.72
CA ARG A 322 -22.52 -24.12 -2.71
C ARG A 322 -21.32 -23.25 -3.10
N ALA A 323 -21.46 -22.41 -4.13
CA ALA A 323 -20.43 -21.49 -4.57
C ALA A 323 -20.01 -20.54 -3.43
N TRP A 324 -20.99 -19.87 -2.83
CA TRP A 324 -20.76 -18.94 -1.73
C TRP A 324 -20.10 -19.59 -0.51
N LYS A 325 -20.55 -20.78 -0.10
CA LYS A 325 -19.93 -21.51 1.02
C LYS A 325 -18.46 -21.86 0.75
N MET A 326 -18.15 -22.27 -0.48
CA MET A 326 -16.79 -22.63 -0.87
C MET A 326 -15.86 -21.41 -0.93
N VAL A 327 -16.31 -20.30 -1.53
CA VAL A 327 -15.48 -19.09 -1.62
C VAL A 327 -15.28 -18.44 -0.27
N LEU A 328 -16.30 -18.38 0.60
CA LEU A 328 -16.18 -17.80 1.94
C LEU A 328 -15.22 -18.61 2.82
N LYS A 329 -15.28 -19.94 2.75
CA LYS A 329 -14.32 -20.81 3.44
C LYS A 329 -12.89 -20.60 2.95
N HIS A 330 -12.70 -20.43 1.64
CA HIS A 330 -11.38 -20.16 1.09
C HIS A 330 -10.87 -18.76 1.48
N LEU A 331 -11.74 -17.75 1.44
CA LEU A 331 -11.43 -16.39 1.88
C LEU A 331 -11.00 -16.35 3.35
N GLU A 332 -11.69 -17.09 4.22
CA GLU A 332 -11.32 -17.24 5.62
C GLU A 332 -9.91 -17.84 5.78
N GLN A 333 -9.62 -18.91 5.04
CA GLN A 333 -8.30 -19.56 5.07
C GLN A 333 -7.18 -18.61 4.61
N GLU A 334 -7.38 -17.94 3.47
CA GLU A 334 -6.41 -16.98 2.92
C GLU A 334 -6.23 -15.77 3.84
N GLY A 335 -7.32 -15.24 4.39
CA GLY A 335 -7.29 -14.14 5.35
C GLY A 335 -6.49 -14.49 6.60
N TYR A 336 -6.76 -15.64 7.23
CA TYR A 336 -6.02 -16.07 8.42
C TYR A 336 -4.54 -16.32 8.13
N LEU A 337 -4.23 -16.89 6.96
CA LEU A 337 -2.87 -17.22 6.58
C LEU A 337 -2.03 -15.97 6.31
N TRP A 338 -2.58 -14.97 5.63
CA TRP A 338 -1.82 -13.84 5.08
C TRP A 338 -2.09 -12.49 5.71
N LEU A 339 -3.21 -12.29 6.40
CA LEU A 339 -3.53 -11.04 7.10
C LEU A 339 -3.50 -11.20 8.63
N GLY A 340 -3.56 -12.44 9.12
CA GLY A 340 -3.53 -12.74 10.54
C GLY A 340 -2.19 -12.40 11.21
N GLN A 341 -2.14 -12.57 12.53
CA GLN A 341 -0.95 -12.29 13.35
C GLN A 341 0.08 -13.44 13.36
N LYS A 342 0.14 -14.23 12.29
CA LYS A 342 1.07 -15.36 12.20
C LYS A 342 2.51 -14.82 12.18
N GLU A 343 3.34 -15.26 13.13
CA GLU A 343 4.75 -14.88 13.19
C GLU A 343 5.48 -15.21 11.88
N LYS A 344 6.46 -14.38 11.53
CA LYS A 344 7.27 -14.53 10.31
C LYS A 344 6.47 -14.44 9.00
N THR A 345 5.29 -13.84 9.04
CA THR A 345 4.61 -13.35 7.83
C THR A 345 4.72 -11.84 7.80
N THR A 346 4.82 -11.25 6.61
CA THR A 346 4.93 -9.79 6.44
C THR A 346 3.84 -9.05 7.20
N MET A 347 2.57 -9.43 7.00
CA MET A 347 1.46 -8.79 7.69
C MET A 347 1.40 -9.13 9.16
N GLY A 348 1.82 -10.32 9.61
CA GLY A 348 1.86 -10.65 11.03
C GLY A 348 2.72 -9.67 11.83
N GLU A 349 3.90 -9.29 11.30
CA GLU A 349 4.79 -8.30 11.93
C GLU A 349 4.18 -6.89 11.91
N ILE A 350 3.64 -6.46 10.76
CA ILE A 350 3.03 -5.12 10.59
C ILE A 350 1.78 -4.98 11.47
N ARG A 351 0.97 -6.04 11.59
CA ARG A 351 -0.23 -6.09 12.43
C ARG A 351 0.11 -6.05 13.91
N ARG A 352 1.20 -6.69 14.33
CA ARG A 352 1.68 -6.62 15.72
C ARG A 352 2.04 -5.18 16.09
N LEU A 353 2.69 -4.46 15.19
CA LEU A 353 2.98 -3.03 15.36
C LEU A 353 1.68 -2.23 15.49
N LEU A 354 0.76 -2.36 14.52
CA LEU A 354 -0.49 -1.58 14.54
C LEU A 354 -1.33 -1.84 15.79
N THR A 355 -1.44 -3.11 16.20
CA THR A 355 -2.15 -3.50 17.43
C THR A 355 -1.54 -2.83 18.66
N SER A 356 -0.21 -2.73 18.71
CA SER A 356 0.49 -2.09 19.83
C SER A 356 0.29 -0.56 19.82
N LEU A 357 0.36 0.07 18.65
CA LEU A 357 0.12 1.52 18.50
C LEU A 357 -1.31 1.92 18.87
N ARG A 358 -2.31 1.10 18.56
CA ARG A 358 -3.71 1.38 18.93
C ARG A 358 -3.93 1.33 20.44
N ARG A 359 -3.27 0.40 21.15
CA ARG A 359 -3.43 0.22 22.62
C ARG A 359 -2.99 1.41 23.47
N VAL A 360 -2.09 2.26 22.98
CA VAL A 360 -1.63 3.45 23.70
C VAL A 360 -2.34 4.73 23.27
N SER A 361 -3.08 4.67 22.16
CA SER A 361 -3.85 5.80 21.66
C SER A 361 -5.27 5.89 22.22
N ASP A 362 -5.72 4.85 22.93
CA ASP A 362 -6.97 4.78 23.70
C ASP A 362 -6.68 5.16 25.16
#